data_AF-A0A554MNP2-F1
#
_entry.id   AF-A0A554MNP2-F1
#
_cell.length_a   1.000
_cell.length_b   1.000
_cell.length_c   1.000
_cell.angle_alpha   90.00
_cell.angle_beta   90.00
_cell.angle_gamma   90.00
#
_symmetry.space_group_name_H-M   'P 1'
#
loop_
_entity.id
_entity.type
_entity.pdbx_description
1 polymer ?
#
loop_
_entity_poly.entity_id
_entity_poly.type
_entity_poly.pdbx_seq_one_letter_code
_entity_poly.pdbx_strand_id
1 'polypeptide(L)'
;MSKNGKWIIGVGIVFLFFWSLTQTGFWKSNDVSEGDNSKNSNPEEQKQKKEELKNKILGASACKSVDDCEIVASHCPFGCHVAVAGDRVNEIKDLLIQYPEECEQTCRFYKKLACEEGRCVVKYY
;
A
#
# COMPACT_ATOMS: atom_id res chain seq x y z
N MET A 1 -47.92 -11.79 30.76
CA MET A 1 -49.28 -11.20 30.66
C MET A 1 -49.12 -9.77 30.18
N SER A 2 -49.89 -9.40 29.14
CA SER A 2 -50.22 -8.05 28.61
C SER A 2 -49.34 -6.85 28.98
N LYS A 3 -48.65 -6.21 28.02
CA LYS A 3 -49.14 -5.31 26.94
C LYS A 3 -49.32 -3.85 27.39
N ASN A 4 -48.83 -2.96 26.50
CA ASN A 4 -49.17 -1.54 26.31
C ASN A 4 -48.55 -0.56 27.32
N GLY A 5 -48.05 0.61 26.96
CA GLY A 5 -47.93 1.38 25.72
C GLY A 5 -46.98 2.54 26.05
N LYS A 6 -46.50 3.38 25.13
CA LYS A 6 -47.25 4.52 24.61
C LYS A 6 -46.27 5.33 23.74
N TRP A 7 -46.66 5.56 22.50
CA TRP A 7 -46.03 6.46 21.53
C TRP A 7 -46.36 7.90 21.85
N ILE A 8 -45.38 8.82 21.91
CA ILE A 8 -45.62 10.27 21.85
C ILE A 8 -44.44 11.03 21.19
N ILE A 9 -44.70 11.59 19.99
CA ILE A 9 -44.49 12.98 19.51
C ILE A 9 -43.07 13.60 19.73
N GLY A 10 -42.30 14.07 18.74
CA GLY A 10 -42.66 14.88 17.57
C GLY A 10 -42.38 16.37 17.83
N VAL A 11 -41.14 16.83 17.62
CA VAL A 11 -40.79 18.27 17.50
C VAL A 11 -39.62 18.32 16.50
N GLY A 12 -39.74 18.84 15.28
CA GLY A 12 -40.38 20.09 14.91
C GLY A 12 -39.38 21.25 15.01
N ILE A 13 -38.15 21.10 14.49
CA ILE A 13 -37.20 22.22 14.40
C ILE A 13 -37.53 23.01 13.14
N VAL A 14 -38.30 24.07 13.37
CA VAL A 14 -38.56 25.17 12.45
C VAL A 14 -37.29 26.00 12.32
N PHE A 15 -36.54 25.83 11.22
CA PHE A 15 -35.50 26.78 10.80
C PHE A 15 -36.12 27.73 9.77
N LEU A 16 -36.59 28.89 10.24
CA LEU A 16 -36.94 30.02 9.39
C LEU A 16 -36.36 31.31 9.99
N PHE A 17 -35.46 31.94 9.23
CA PHE A 17 -35.01 33.35 9.17
C PHE A 17 -33.64 33.28 8.45
N PHE A 18 -33.48 33.37 7.13
CA PHE A 18 -33.93 34.31 6.10
C PHE A 18 -33.39 35.75 6.23
N TRP A 19 -32.65 36.15 5.17
CA TRP A 19 -32.16 37.48 4.74
C TRP A 19 -30.98 38.13 5.49
N SER A 20 -29.95 38.71 4.83
CA SER A 20 -29.79 39.32 3.49
C SER A 20 -28.32 39.18 2.99
N LEU A 21 -28.07 38.82 1.71
CA LEU A 21 -27.64 39.69 0.58
C LEU A 21 -26.55 40.71 0.97
N THR A 22 -25.38 40.88 0.33
CA THR A 22 -24.95 40.86 -1.09
C THR A 22 -23.44 41.21 -1.04
N GLN A 23 -22.50 40.70 -1.86
CA GLN A 23 -22.20 41.18 -3.21
C GLN A 23 -21.01 40.39 -3.80
N THR A 24 -21.24 39.82 -4.98
CA THR A 24 -20.35 39.67 -6.16
C THR A 24 -18.83 39.81 -6.00
N GLY A 25 -18.15 38.69 -6.23
CA GLY A 25 -16.84 38.59 -6.88
C GLY A 25 -16.71 37.18 -7.46
N PHE A 26 -17.45 36.82 -8.51
CA PHE A 26 -16.94 36.80 -9.89
C PHE A 26 -15.46 37.17 -9.97
N TRP A 27 -14.55 36.20 -9.93
CA TRP A 27 -13.41 36.04 -10.85
C TRP A 27 -12.78 34.66 -10.63
N LYS A 28 -12.75 33.89 -11.71
CA LYS A 28 -11.85 32.76 -11.97
C LYS A 28 -12.10 31.49 -11.14
N SER A 29 -13.08 30.71 -11.59
CA SER A 29 -12.89 29.26 -11.62
C SER A 29 -11.60 29.00 -12.40
N ASN A 30 -10.50 28.80 -11.70
CA ASN A 30 -9.46 27.93 -12.23
C ASN A 30 -10.05 26.53 -12.10
N ASP A 31 -10.74 26.11 -13.15
CA ASP A 31 -10.79 24.70 -13.51
C ASP A 31 -9.33 24.26 -13.64
N VAL A 32 -8.72 23.87 -12.53
CA VAL A 32 -7.58 22.96 -12.58
C VAL A 32 -8.20 21.66 -13.04
N SER A 33 -8.28 21.55 -14.36
CA SER A 33 -8.19 20.28 -15.04
C SER A 33 -6.99 19.57 -14.41
N GLU A 34 -7.23 18.66 -13.47
CA GLU A 34 -6.32 17.55 -13.18
C GLU A 34 -6.35 16.62 -14.40
N GLY A 35 -5.89 17.19 -15.52
CA GLY A 35 -5.48 16.47 -16.70
C GLY A 35 -4.21 15.75 -16.33
N ASP A 36 -4.32 14.44 -16.25
CA ASP A 36 -3.30 13.51 -16.70
C ASP A 36 -1.87 13.92 -16.35
N ASN A 37 -1.48 13.70 -15.10
CA ASN A 37 -0.08 13.40 -14.79
C ASN A 37 0.21 11.94 -15.24
N SER A 38 -0.03 11.70 -16.54
CA SER A 38 0.18 10.45 -17.23
C SER A 38 1.68 10.30 -17.42
N LYS A 39 2.30 9.71 -16.39
CA LYS A 39 3.47 8.82 -16.44
C LYS A 39 4.28 8.90 -17.74
N ASN A 40 5.04 9.97 -17.92
CA ASN A 40 6.18 9.95 -18.82
C ASN A 40 7.43 9.55 -18.02
N SER A 41 7.33 8.44 -17.27
CA SER A 41 8.52 7.85 -16.66
C SER A 41 9.29 7.17 -17.77
N ASN A 42 10.49 7.68 -18.08
CA ASN A 42 11.40 7.06 -19.03
C ASN A 42 11.54 5.56 -18.68
N PRO A 43 11.20 4.63 -19.58
CA PRO A 43 11.30 3.19 -19.34
C PRO A 43 12.68 2.75 -18.83
N GLU A 44 13.74 3.46 -19.22
CA GLU A 44 15.12 3.19 -18.79
C GLU A 44 15.34 3.54 -17.31
N GLU A 45 14.75 4.63 -16.83
CA GLU A 45 14.85 5.06 -15.43
C GLU A 45 14.11 4.08 -14.50
N GLN A 46 12.95 3.59 -14.93
CA GLN A 46 12.21 2.56 -14.23
C GLN A 46 13.01 1.25 -14.12
N LYS A 47 13.71 0.87 -15.20
CA LYS A 47 14.56 -0.32 -15.22
C LYS A 47 15.73 -0.19 -14.24
N GLN A 48 16.40 0.96 -14.21
CA GLN A 48 17.51 1.22 -13.28
C GLN A 48 17.04 1.14 -11.82
N LYS A 49 15.93 1.80 -11.47
CA LYS A 49 15.38 1.74 -10.11
C LYS A 49 15.00 0.31 -9.70
N LYS A 50 14.47 -0.49 -10.63
CA LYS A 50 14.18 -1.93 -10.39
C LYS A 50 15.45 -2.74 -10.12
N GLU A 51 16.52 -2.51 -10.87
CA GLU A 51 17.81 -3.19 -10.65
C GLU A 51 18.46 -2.78 -9.33
N GLU A 52 18.43 -1.49 -8.98
CA GLU A 52 18.91 -0.99 -7.70
C GLU A 52 18.16 -1.61 -6.52
N LEU A 53 16.83 -1.65 -6.58
CA LEU A 53 16.03 -2.28 -5.53
C LEU A 53 16.31 -3.77 -5.43
N LYS A 54 16.45 -4.47 -6.55
CA LYS A 54 16.83 -5.88 -6.56
C LYS A 54 18.18 -6.10 -5.85
N ASN A 55 19.17 -5.26 -6.11
CA ASN A 55 20.47 -5.33 -5.44
C ASN A 55 20.37 -5.04 -3.93
N LYS A 56 19.52 -4.08 -3.53
CA LYS A 56 19.25 -3.81 -2.11
C LYS A 56 18.60 -4.99 -1.40
N ILE A 57 17.61 -5.62 -2.03
CA ILE A 57 16.95 -6.83 -1.51
C ILE A 57 17.98 -7.96 -1.35
N LEU A 58 18.83 -8.19 -2.35
CA LEU A 58 19.89 -9.20 -2.27
C LEU A 58 20.89 -8.89 -1.16
N GLY A 59 21.27 -7.63 -0.98
CA GLY A 59 22.15 -7.21 0.13
C GLY A 59 21.49 -7.38 1.50
N ALA A 60 20.19 -7.16 1.60
CA ALA A 60 19.40 -7.37 2.82
C ALA A 60 19.06 -8.83 3.11
N SER A 61 19.36 -9.76 2.19
CA SER A 61 19.06 -11.18 2.35
C SER A 61 20.07 -11.94 3.21
N ALA A 62 21.15 -11.33 3.69
CA ALA A 62 22.19 -12.04 4.43
C ALA A 62 21.68 -12.67 5.72
N CYS A 63 22.05 -13.93 6.00
CA CYS A 63 21.64 -14.65 7.21
C CYS A 63 22.73 -15.59 7.73
N LYS A 64 22.64 -15.94 9.02
CA LYS A 64 23.44 -16.99 9.65
C LYS A 64 22.60 -18.22 9.98
N SER A 65 21.30 -18.01 10.24
CA SER A 65 20.32 -19.02 10.56
C SER A 65 18.97 -18.71 9.90
N VAL A 66 18.05 -19.67 9.89
CA VAL A 66 16.68 -19.45 9.40
C VAL A 66 15.90 -18.48 10.29
N ASP A 67 16.23 -18.42 11.58
CA ASP A 67 15.56 -17.56 12.56
C ASP A 67 15.89 -16.08 12.33
N ASP A 68 16.98 -15.78 11.62
CA ASP A 68 17.33 -14.43 11.19
C ASP A 68 16.49 -13.96 9.99
N CYS A 69 15.77 -14.85 9.33
CA CYS A 69 15.04 -14.56 8.10
C CYS A 69 13.57 -14.26 8.35
N GLU A 70 13.04 -13.29 7.61
CA GLU A 70 11.63 -12.92 7.66
C GLU A 70 11.12 -12.59 6.25
N ILE A 71 9.84 -12.88 6.00
CA ILE A 71 9.17 -12.55 4.74
C ILE A 71 8.58 -11.16 4.85
N VAL A 72 9.00 -10.25 3.98
CA VAL A 72 8.53 -8.85 3.98
C VAL A 72 7.18 -8.74 3.30
N ALA A 73 7.10 -9.22 2.05
CA ALA A 73 5.93 -9.08 1.20
C ALA A 73 6.04 -9.95 -0.07
N SER A 74 4.97 -9.98 -0.85
CA SER A 74 4.87 -10.66 -2.16
C SER A 74 4.79 -9.62 -3.28
N HIS A 75 5.94 -9.17 -3.77
CA HIS A 75 6.03 -8.14 -4.81
C HIS A 75 6.72 -8.65 -6.07
N CYS A 76 6.00 -8.56 -7.18
CA CYS A 76 6.54 -8.79 -8.50
C CYS A 76 7.20 -7.48 -8.98
N PRO A 77 8.33 -7.52 -9.71
CA PRO A 77 9.05 -8.66 -10.26
C PRO A 77 10.18 -9.21 -9.36
N PHE A 78 10.22 -8.86 -8.08
CA PHE A 78 11.35 -9.20 -7.19
C PHE A 78 11.30 -10.64 -6.67
N GLY A 79 10.13 -11.27 -6.74
CA GLY A 79 9.92 -12.66 -6.41
C GLY A 79 8.53 -12.87 -5.83
N CYS A 80 8.10 -14.12 -5.76
CA CYS A 80 6.79 -14.43 -5.18
C CYS A 80 6.70 -14.08 -3.69
N HIS A 81 7.80 -14.24 -2.97
CA HIS A 81 7.97 -13.83 -1.58
C HIS A 81 9.38 -13.28 -1.45
N VAL A 82 9.50 -12.06 -0.94
CA VAL A 82 10.78 -11.43 -0.64
C VAL A 82 11.14 -11.75 0.80
N ALA A 83 12.21 -12.53 0.99
CA ALA A 83 12.76 -12.87 2.29
C ALA A 83 14.08 -12.12 2.54
N VAL A 84 14.21 -11.53 3.72
CA VAL A 84 15.36 -10.71 4.12
C VAL A 84 15.71 -10.95 5.59
N ALA A 85 16.83 -10.41 6.05
CA ALA A 85 17.19 -10.40 7.46
C ALA A 85 16.17 -9.60 8.27
N GLY A 86 15.79 -10.09 9.45
CA GLY A 86 14.76 -9.50 10.32
C GLY A 86 15.00 -8.02 10.65
N ASP A 87 16.26 -7.64 10.87
CA ASP A 87 16.67 -6.26 11.15
C ASP A 87 16.56 -5.32 9.93
N ARG A 88 16.45 -5.88 8.71
CA ARG A 88 16.32 -5.14 7.43
C ARG A 88 14.89 -5.13 6.89
N VAL A 89 13.94 -5.80 7.55
CA VAL A 89 12.55 -5.92 7.07
C VAL A 89 11.91 -4.57 6.81
N ASN A 90 11.98 -3.64 7.77
CA ASN A 90 11.34 -2.34 7.65
C ASN A 90 11.93 -1.50 6.51
N GLU A 91 13.25 -1.53 6.35
CA GLU A 91 13.94 -0.82 5.26
C GLU A 91 13.45 -1.32 3.90
N ILE A 92 13.39 -2.63 3.71
CA ILE A 92 12.97 -3.21 2.44
C ILE A 92 11.47 -3.01 2.20
N LYS A 93 10.66 -3.07 3.26
CA LYS A 93 9.22 -2.82 3.18
C LYS A 93 8.92 -1.43 2.64
N ASP A 94 9.61 -0.41 3.16
CA ASP A 94 9.42 0.98 2.72
C ASP A 94 9.81 1.20 1.25
N LEU A 95 10.82 0.46 0.77
CA LEU A 95 11.20 0.48 -0.63
C LEU A 95 10.20 -0.24 -1.53
N LEU A 96 9.61 -1.35 -1.05
CA LEU A 96 8.61 -2.12 -1.80
C LEU A 96 7.28 -1.38 -1.98
N ILE A 97 6.91 -0.47 -1.07
CA ILE A 97 5.70 0.37 -1.19
C ILE A 97 5.70 1.19 -2.50
N GLN A 98 6.89 1.50 -3.04
CA GLN A 98 7.02 2.23 -4.31
C GLN A 98 6.65 1.39 -5.53
N TYR A 99 6.47 0.08 -5.36
CA TYR A 99 6.19 -0.89 -6.42
C TYR A 99 4.89 -1.63 -6.13
N PRO A 100 3.70 -1.05 -6.41
CA PRO A 100 2.40 -1.61 -6.00
C PRO A 100 2.00 -2.91 -6.73
N GLU A 101 2.85 -3.46 -7.60
CA GLU A 101 2.61 -4.71 -8.32
C GLU A 101 2.72 -5.90 -7.34
N GLU A 102 1.60 -6.23 -6.69
CA GLU A 102 1.43 -7.48 -5.95
C GLU A 102 1.34 -8.65 -6.93
N CYS A 103 1.93 -9.80 -6.57
CA CYS A 103 1.84 -10.99 -7.42
C CYS A 103 0.43 -11.62 -7.30
N GLU A 104 -0.44 -11.38 -8.28
CA GLU A 104 -1.77 -12.01 -8.33
C GLU A 104 -1.66 -13.55 -8.40
N GLN A 105 -2.16 -14.20 -7.35
CA GLN A 105 -2.54 -15.62 -7.27
C GLN A 105 -1.44 -16.70 -7.33
N THR A 106 -0.28 -16.47 -7.95
CA THR A 106 0.72 -17.52 -8.20
C THR A 106 1.51 -17.95 -6.95
N CYS A 107 1.49 -17.13 -5.89
CA CYS A 107 2.38 -17.33 -4.73
C CYS A 107 1.74 -18.07 -3.55
N ARG A 108 0.64 -18.81 -3.77
CA ARG A 108 -0.17 -19.50 -2.74
C ARG A 108 0.40 -20.82 -2.19
N PHE A 109 1.57 -21.25 -2.63
CA PHE A 109 2.17 -22.52 -2.18
C PHE A 109 2.65 -22.47 -0.73
N TYR A 110 2.72 -23.64 -0.07
CA TYR A 110 3.28 -23.76 1.28
C TYR A 110 4.73 -23.28 1.26
N LYS A 111 5.03 -22.30 2.12
CA LYS A 111 6.32 -21.61 2.14
C LYS A 111 7.09 -21.95 3.40
N LYS A 112 8.37 -22.30 3.23
CA LYS A 112 9.33 -22.43 4.33
C LYS A 112 10.50 -21.51 4.07
N LEU A 113 10.92 -20.76 5.09
CA LEU A 113 12.15 -20.01 5.05
C LEU A 113 13.35 -20.95 5.22
N ALA A 114 14.43 -20.64 4.54
CA ALA A 114 15.72 -21.28 4.73
C ALA A 114 16.84 -20.23 4.61
N CYS A 115 17.94 -20.48 5.31
CA CYS A 115 19.19 -19.75 5.11
C CYS A 115 20.14 -20.64 4.30
N GLU A 116 20.28 -20.36 3.00
CA GLU A 116 21.12 -21.14 2.09
C GLU A 116 22.19 -20.23 1.50
N GLU A 117 23.44 -20.70 1.48
CA GLU A 117 24.59 -19.92 0.99
C GLU A 117 24.72 -18.54 1.68
N GLY A 118 24.30 -18.46 2.95
CA GLY A 118 24.27 -17.22 3.72
C GLY A 118 23.18 -16.24 3.31
N ARG A 119 22.13 -16.70 2.62
CA ARG A 119 21.00 -15.87 2.16
C ARG A 119 19.64 -16.45 2.53
N CYS A 120 18.72 -15.57 2.89
CA CYS A 120 17.31 -15.87 3.13
C CYS A 120 16.64 -16.23 1.81
N VAL A 121 16.16 -17.47 1.72
CA VAL A 121 15.45 -17.98 0.55
C VAL A 121 14.11 -18.57 0.98
N VAL A 122 13.13 -18.50 0.08
CA VAL A 122 11.81 -19.10 0.26
C VAL A 122 11.76 -20.40 -0.54
N LYS A 123 11.52 -21.52 0.14
CA LYS A 123 11.31 -22.83 -0.48
C LYS A 123 9.82 -23.11 -0.63
N TYR A 124 9.46 -23.67 -1.78
CA TYR A 124 8.12 -24.08 -2.13
C TYR A 124 8.06 -25.61 -2.17
N TYR A 125 7.01 -26.18 -1.58
CA TYR A 125 6.75 -27.62 -1.52
C TYR A 125 5.33 -27.92 -1.99
#